data_AF-A0A4D6KQY8-F1
#
_entry.id   AF-A0A4D6KQY8-F1
#
_cell.length_a   1.000
_cell.length_b   1.000
_cell.length_c   1.000
_cell.angle_alpha   90.00
_cell.angle_beta   90.00
_cell.angle_gamma   90.00
#
_symmetry.space_group_name_H-M   'P 1'
#
loop_
_entity.id
_entity.type
_entity.pdbx_description
1 polymer ?
#
loop_
_entity_poly.entity_id
_entity_poly.type
_entity_poly.pdbx_seq_one_letter_code
_entity_poly.pdbx_strand_id
1 'polypeptide(L)'
;MEESGGVWWCVSAVKMIVESIKIIACNKLVFASIMLLTTLPLSTLLISQSISTHSLTSQIHHLEALARYAPTRFEARHVWRQSRHDALSLLRIKALFSLPSYLLSLAAALSAVHSTRLALHADTTHSLLSAALRLFATTIFVYAILLAFSPIPRFLAALASSAAARLLLLAAGSALEVYLMAVMSVALVVSVAEERFGWDAIRVGSALMEGSRACGWALSGLFVLGSSLIGSKVERLMEAEDWIRVEDKANVIVWYGLLVLWSYVIMTIFYCDCRKRHPIRELQPEEMQLSAM
;
A
#
# COMPACT_ATOMS: atom_id res chain seq x y z
N MET A 1 22.40 -23.14 -19.57
CA MET A 1 20.97 -23.54 -19.61
C MET A 1 20.29 -22.89 -18.41
N GLU A 2 19.89 -21.62 -18.53
CA GLU A 2 19.36 -20.81 -17.41
C GLU A 2 18.17 -19.94 -17.82
N GLU A 3 17.54 -20.18 -18.98
CA GLU A 3 16.40 -19.37 -19.46
C GLU A 3 15.02 -19.99 -19.16
N SER A 4 14.94 -21.25 -18.74
CA SER A 4 13.64 -21.91 -18.46
C SER A 4 13.02 -21.49 -17.14
N GLY A 5 13.80 -20.89 -16.24
CA GLY A 5 13.30 -20.38 -14.97
C GLY A 5 12.33 -19.23 -15.20
N GLY A 6 12.82 -18.10 -15.74
CA GLY A 6 12.09 -16.83 -15.86
C GLY A 6 10.70 -16.92 -16.52
N VAL A 7 10.58 -17.74 -17.56
CA VAL A 7 9.32 -17.92 -18.31
C VAL A 7 8.21 -18.49 -17.42
N TRP A 8 8.52 -19.44 -16.53
CA TRP A 8 7.53 -20.06 -15.64
C TRP A 8 6.95 -19.07 -14.61
N TRP A 9 7.74 -18.10 -14.14
CA TRP A 9 7.29 -17.10 -13.17
C TRP A 9 6.38 -16.06 -13.81
N CYS A 10 6.73 -15.59 -15.01
CA CYS A 10 5.86 -14.70 -15.79
C CYS A 10 4.53 -15.38 -16.10
N VAL A 11 4.55 -16.67 -16.47
CA VAL A 11 3.32 -17.44 -16.69
C VAL A 11 2.49 -17.54 -15.42
N SER A 12 3.11 -17.71 -14.24
CA SER A 12 2.39 -17.76 -12.96
C SER A 12 1.77 -16.40 -12.58
N ALA A 13 2.49 -15.29 -12.77
CA ALA A 13 1.95 -13.95 -12.49
C ALA A 13 0.83 -13.57 -13.46
N VAL A 14 1.00 -13.85 -14.75
CA VAL A 14 -0.04 -13.64 -15.78
C VAL A 14 -1.27 -14.50 -15.49
N LYS A 15 -1.09 -15.75 -15.04
CA LYS A 15 -2.20 -16.60 -14.63
C LYS A 15 -2.99 -15.97 -13.47
N MET A 16 -2.32 -15.45 -12.44
CA MET A 16 -2.99 -14.77 -11.32
C MET A 16 -3.76 -13.52 -11.78
N ILE A 17 -3.18 -12.75 -12.70
CA ILE A 17 -3.83 -11.59 -13.31
C ILE A 17 -5.12 -12.03 -14.05
N VAL A 18 -5.04 -13.05 -14.89
CA VAL A 18 -6.21 -13.57 -15.63
C VAL A 18 -7.28 -14.11 -14.69
N GLU A 19 -6.90 -14.88 -13.66
CA GLU A 19 -7.83 -15.39 -12.64
C GLU A 19 -8.50 -14.24 -11.87
N SER A 20 -7.76 -13.17 -11.53
CA SER A 20 -8.31 -12.00 -10.86
C SER A 20 -9.39 -11.30 -11.70
N ILE A 21 -9.14 -11.14 -13.00
CA ILE A 21 -10.10 -10.53 -13.93
C ILE A 21 -11.35 -11.42 -14.04
N LYS A 22 -11.17 -12.74 -14.11
CA LYS A 22 -12.28 -13.69 -14.17
C LYS A 22 -13.15 -13.63 -12.91
N ILE A 23 -12.56 -13.59 -11.72
CA ILE A 23 -13.29 -13.52 -10.45
C ILE A 23 -14.09 -12.21 -10.34
N ILE A 24 -13.47 -11.08 -10.71
CA ILE A 24 -14.15 -9.78 -10.74
C ILE A 24 -15.29 -9.80 -11.76
N ALA A 25 -15.08 -10.41 -12.93
CA ALA A 25 -16.09 -10.51 -13.98
C ALA A 25 -17.23 -11.48 -13.64
N CYS A 26 -17.01 -12.50 -12.82
CA CYS A 26 -18.05 -13.41 -12.35
C CYS A 26 -18.96 -12.74 -11.30
N ASN A 27 -18.39 -11.96 -10.37
CA ASN A 27 -19.12 -11.33 -9.27
C ASN A 27 -19.23 -9.81 -9.44
N LYS A 28 -19.64 -9.36 -10.63
CA LYS A 28 -19.65 -7.92 -11.02
C LYS A 28 -20.35 -7.04 -10.00
N LEU A 29 -21.50 -7.47 -9.47
CA LEU A 29 -22.33 -6.67 -8.58
C LEU A 29 -21.69 -6.47 -7.21
N VAL A 30 -21.03 -7.50 -6.67
CA VAL A 30 -20.31 -7.42 -5.38
C VAL A 30 -19.06 -6.55 -5.51
N PHE A 31 -18.27 -6.74 -6.56
CA PHE A 31 -17.08 -5.91 -6.76
C PHE A 31 -17.44 -4.46 -7.15
N ALA A 32 -18.52 -4.25 -7.89
CA ALA A 32 -19.04 -2.90 -8.17
C ALA A 32 -19.55 -2.21 -6.91
N SER A 33 -20.23 -2.93 -6.00
CA SER A 33 -20.68 -2.34 -4.73
C SER A 33 -19.50 -1.99 -3.82
N ILE A 34 -18.51 -2.88 -3.69
CA ILE A 34 -17.26 -2.58 -2.96
C ILE A 34 -16.58 -1.36 -3.57
N MET A 35 -16.49 -1.29 -4.90
CA MET A 35 -15.88 -0.16 -5.59
C MET A 35 -16.60 1.15 -5.29
N LEU A 36 -17.94 1.15 -5.40
CA LEU A 36 -18.77 2.33 -5.20
C LEU A 36 -18.76 2.82 -3.75
N LEU A 37 -18.85 1.90 -2.78
CA LEU A 37 -19.01 2.22 -1.36
C LEU A 37 -17.68 2.48 -0.65
N THR A 38 -16.56 1.94 -1.13
CA THR A 38 -15.28 2.01 -0.39
C THR A 38 -14.14 2.60 -1.20
N THR A 39 -13.78 2.01 -2.35
CA THR A 39 -12.55 2.42 -3.05
C THR A 39 -12.71 3.73 -3.82
N LEU A 40 -13.90 4.04 -4.34
CA LEU A 40 -14.20 5.35 -4.92
C LEU A 40 -14.11 6.48 -3.89
N PRO A 41 -14.84 6.46 -2.76
CA PRO A 41 -14.70 7.51 -1.75
C PRO A 41 -13.28 7.57 -1.15
N LEU A 42 -12.58 6.44 -1.06
CA LEU A 42 -11.16 6.44 -0.67
C LEU A 42 -10.30 7.19 -1.69
N SER A 43 -10.46 6.89 -2.98
CA SER A 43 -9.69 7.52 -4.05
C SER A 43 -9.96 9.03 -4.17
N THR A 44 -11.22 9.46 -3.98
CA THR A 44 -11.58 10.88 -3.98
C THR A 44 -10.94 11.61 -2.81
N LEU A 45 -10.96 11.02 -1.61
CA LEU A 45 -10.33 11.60 -0.42
C LEU A 45 -8.82 11.71 -0.58
N LEU A 46 -8.15 10.68 -1.11
CA LEU A 46 -6.71 10.70 -1.31
C LEU A 46 -6.27 11.73 -2.36
N ILE A 47 -7.02 11.85 -3.47
CA ILE A 47 -6.73 12.84 -4.51
C ILE A 47 -7.04 14.26 -4.00
N SER A 48 -8.14 14.44 -3.28
CA SER A 48 -8.47 15.72 -2.62
C SER A 48 -7.39 16.14 -1.63
N GLN A 49 -6.90 15.19 -0.82
CA GLN A 49 -5.78 15.40 0.09
C GLN A 49 -4.49 15.75 -0.68
N SER A 50 -4.18 15.07 -1.79
CA SER A 50 -3.01 15.38 -2.62
C SER A 50 -3.04 16.81 -3.15
N ILE A 51 -4.20 17.24 -3.68
CA ILE A 51 -4.39 18.60 -4.21
C ILE A 51 -4.25 19.63 -3.08
N SER A 52 -4.92 19.41 -1.94
CA SER A 52 -4.89 20.34 -0.80
C SER A 52 -3.49 20.43 -0.18
N THR A 53 -2.76 19.32 -0.09
CA THR A 53 -1.42 19.31 0.51
C THR A 53 -0.36 19.90 -0.41
N HIS A 54 -0.53 19.83 -1.73
CA HIS A 54 0.46 20.36 -2.68
C HIS A 54 0.57 21.88 -2.64
N SER A 55 -0.56 22.60 -2.62
CA SER A 55 -0.55 24.07 -2.51
C SER A 55 0.13 24.55 -1.23
N LEU A 56 -0.14 23.86 -0.11
CA LEU A 56 0.52 24.13 1.18
C LEU A 56 2.00 23.75 1.16
N THR A 57 2.37 22.65 0.51
CA THR A 57 3.76 22.19 0.45
C THR A 57 4.60 23.14 -0.41
N SER A 58 4.11 23.57 -1.57
CA SER A 58 4.79 24.55 -2.42
C SER A 58 4.96 25.89 -1.71
N GLN A 59 3.94 26.35 -0.96
CA GLN A 59 4.01 27.54 -0.13
C GLN A 59 5.06 27.41 0.98
N ILE A 60 5.13 26.28 1.69
CA ILE A 60 6.16 26.02 2.70
C ILE A 60 7.56 26.03 2.07
N HIS A 61 7.76 25.38 0.93
CA HIS A 61 9.06 25.33 0.26
C HIS A 61 9.50 26.72 -0.21
N HIS A 62 8.57 27.52 -0.73
CA HIS A 62 8.81 28.91 -1.08
C HIS A 62 9.19 29.75 0.14
N LEU A 63 8.45 29.62 1.25
CA LEU A 63 8.75 30.33 2.50
C LEU A 63 10.08 29.88 3.12
N GLU A 64 10.43 28.60 3.06
CA GLU A 64 11.73 28.07 3.52
C GLU A 64 12.90 28.52 2.63
N ALA A 65 12.67 28.65 1.32
CA ALA A 65 13.64 29.26 0.42
C ALA A 65 13.82 30.74 0.75
N LEU A 66 12.73 31.47 0.94
CA LEU A 66 12.73 32.90 1.26
C LEU A 66 13.36 33.18 2.64
N ALA A 67 13.14 32.30 3.63
CA ALA A 67 13.79 32.37 4.94
C ALA A 67 15.31 32.23 4.87
N ARG A 68 15.85 31.49 3.89
CA ARG A 68 17.30 31.34 3.68
C ARG A 68 17.97 32.58 3.08
N TYR A 69 17.21 33.38 2.33
CA TYR A 69 17.70 34.60 1.68
C TYR A 69 17.30 35.89 2.41
N ALA A 70 16.60 35.79 3.55
CA ALA A 70 16.16 36.95 4.32
C ALA A 70 17.37 37.69 4.94
N PRO A 71 17.53 39.00 4.69
CA PRO A 71 18.70 39.76 5.14
C PRO A 71 18.66 40.10 6.63
N THR A 72 17.48 40.10 7.27
CA THR A 72 17.35 40.48 8.68
C THR A 72 16.81 39.33 9.56
N ARG A 73 17.29 39.27 10.81
CA ARG A 73 16.81 38.28 11.80
C ARG A 73 15.32 38.42 12.12
N PHE A 74 14.76 39.62 11.98
CA PHE A 74 13.34 39.88 12.27
C PHE A 74 12.44 39.32 11.16
N GLU A 75 12.80 39.55 9.90
CA GLU A 75 12.11 38.96 8.73
C GLU A 75 12.22 37.44 8.75
N ALA A 76 13.42 36.90 9.00
CA ALA A 76 13.60 35.45 9.13
C ALA A 76 12.68 34.86 10.22
N ARG A 77 12.58 35.50 11.39
CA ARG A 77 11.71 35.02 12.48
C ARG A 77 10.22 35.08 12.11
N HIS A 78 9.80 36.08 11.35
CA HIS A 78 8.43 36.20 10.85
C HIS A 78 8.12 35.09 9.83
N VAL A 79 9.01 34.86 8.86
CA VAL A 79 8.86 33.80 7.84
C VAL A 79 8.85 32.41 8.49
N TRP A 80 9.70 32.16 9.49
CA TRP A 80 9.69 30.90 10.26
C TRP A 80 8.39 30.68 11.03
N ARG A 81 7.79 31.75 11.57
CA ARG A 81 6.49 31.65 12.26
C ARG A 81 5.36 31.33 11.28
N GLN A 82 5.40 31.93 10.10
CA GLN A 82 4.44 31.66 9.02
C GLN A 82 4.58 30.22 8.50
N SER A 83 5.80 29.78 8.18
CA SER A 83 6.09 28.40 7.76
C SER A 83 5.64 27.38 8.80
N ARG A 84 5.87 27.62 10.11
CA ARG A 84 5.37 26.73 11.17
C ARG A 84 3.85 26.67 11.22
N HIS A 85 3.17 27.79 11.01
CA HIS A 85 1.71 27.82 10.97
C HIS A 85 1.17 27.01 9.77
N ASP A 86 1.79 27.17 8.60
CA ASP A 86 1.43 26.44 7.38
C ASP A 86 1.78 24.94 7.49
N ALA A 87 2.86 24.59 8.19
CA ALA A 87 3.19 23.20 8.50
C ALA A 87 2.18 22.56 9.47
N LEU A 88 1.70 23.30 10.47
CA LEU A 88 0.66 22.83 11.39
C LEU A 88 -0.70 22.67 10.70
N SER A 89 -1.05 23.60 9.79
CA SER A 89 -2.29 23.49 9.01
C SER A 89 -2.21 22.29 8.05
N LEU A 90 -1.07 22.05 7.42
CA LEU A 90 -0.79 20.85 6.63
C LEU A 90 -0.94 19.57 7.47
N LEU A 91 -0.38 19.53 8.67
CA LEU A 91 -0.51 18.38 9.57
C LEU A 91 -1.96 18.14 9.98
N ARG A 92 -2.71 19.21 10.27
CA ARG A 92 -4.13 19.13 10.62
C ARG A 92 -4.98 18.60 9.47
N ILE A 93 -4.72 19.08 8.25
CA ILE A 93 -5.39 18.58 7.04
C ILE A 93 -5.06 17.10 6.85
N LYS A 94 -3.78 16.70 6.91
CA LYS A 94 -3.40 15.29 6.81
C LYS A 94 -4.09 14.42 7.87
N ALA A 95 -4.17 14.88 9.12
CA ALA A 95 -4.86 14.18 10.20
C ALA A 95 -6.38 14.07 9.98
N LEU A 96 -7.00 15.13 9.43
CA LEU A 96 -8.43 15.14 9.14
C LEU A 96 -8.79 14.14 8.04
N PHE A 97 -7.98 14.05 6.99
CA PHE A 97 -8.18 13.10 5.89
C PHE A 97 -7.69 11.69 6.22
N SER A 98 -6.78 11.50 7.17
CA SER A 98 -6.21 10.17 7.47
C SER A 98 -7.22 9.22 8.11
N LEU A 99 -8.05 9.71 9.04
CA LEU A 99 -9.01 8.86 9.75
C LEU A 99 -10.09 8.27 8.82
N PRO A 100 -10.83 9.06 8.01
CA PRO A 100 -11.82 8.50 7.09
C PRO A 100 -11.18 7.64 6.01
N SER A 101 -10.00 8.02 5.50
CA SER A 101 -9.27 7.20 4.52
C SER A 101 -8.84 5.86 5.09
N TYR A 102 -8.39 5.83 6.35
CA TYR A 102 -8.02 4.59 7.02
C TYR A 102 -9.21 3.65 7.19
N LEU A 103 -10.36 4.16 7.66
CA LEU A 103 -11.57 3.36 7.83
C LEU A 103 -12.08 2.80 6.49
N LEU A 104 -12.08 3.61 5.43
CA LEU A 104 -12.48 3.18 4.09
C LEU A 104 -11.52 2.14 3.51
N SER A 105 -10.20 2.31 3.71
CA SER A 105 -9.19 1.34 3.27
C SER A 105 -9.33 0.01 4.02
N LEU A 106 -9.60 0.05 5.33
CA LEU A 106 -9.82 -1.15 6.14
C LEU A 106 -11.08 -1.90 5.67
N ALA A 107 -12.19 -1.17 5.45
CA ALA A 107 -13.43 -1.73 4.95
C ALA A 107 -13.27 -2.33 3.55
N ALA A 108 -12.55 -1.65 2.66
CA ALA A 108 -12.23 -2.13 1.32
C ALA A 108 -11.43 -3.43 1.38
N ALA A 109 -10.36 -3.47 2.19
CA ALA A 109 -9.51 -4.66 2.36
C ALA A 109 -10.31 -5.85 2.90
N LEU A 110 -11.07 -5.67 3.98
CA LEU A 110 -11.93 -6.72 4.55
C LEU A 110 -12.93 -7.25 3.53
N SER A 111 -13.65 -6.35 2.86
CA SER A 111 -14.71 -6.71 1.91
C SER A 111 -14.15 -7.42 0.68
N ALA A 112 -13.03 -6.94 0.13
CA ALA A 112 -12.37 -7.53 -1.03
C ALA A 112 -11.79 -8.90 -0.71
N VAL A 113 -11.08 -9.06 0.42
CA VAL A 113 -10.50 -10.35 0.81
C VAL A 113 -11.60 -11.36 1.11
N HIS A 114 -12.62 -10.98 1.88
CA HIS A 114 -13.74 -11.88 2.20
C HIS A 114 -14.50 -12.32 0.94
N SER A 115 -14.81 -11.40 0.03
CA SER A 115 -15.51 -11.71 -1.23
C SER A 115 -14.67 -12.58 -2.16
N THR A 116 -13.37 -12.33 -2.23
CA THR A 116 -12.45 -13.14 -3.06
C THR A 116 -12.29 -14.53 -2.47
N ARG A 117 -12.17 -14.67 -1.14
CA ARG A 117 -12.12 -15.97 -0.48
C ARG A 117 -13.39 -16.77 -0.68
N LEU A 118 -14.55 -16.17 -0.51
CA LEU A 118 -15.84 -16.83 -0.71
C LEU A 118 -16.04 -17.29 -2.16
N ALA A 119 -15.49 -16.56 -3.13
CA ALA A 119 -15.45 -16.98 -4.53
C ALA A 119 -14.45 -18.12 -4.80
N LEU A 120 -13.41 -18.28 -3.97
CA LEU A 120 -12.35 -19.27 -4.16
C LEU A 120 -12.57 -20.56 -3.36
N HIS A 121 -13.12 -20.47 -2.15
CA HIS A 121 -13.37 -21.58 -1.22
C HIS A 121 -14.76 -21.35 -0.59
N ALA A 122 -15.64 -22.36 -0.69
CA ALA A 122 -17.02 -22.27 -0.22
C ALA A 122 -17.18 -22.35 1.31
N ASP A 123 -16.11 -22.71 2.03
CA ASP A 123 -16.18 -23.03 3.45
C ASP A 123 -15.50 -21.96 4.32
N THR A 124 -16.17 -21.68 5.44
CA THR A 124 -15.76 -20.91 6.63
C THR A 124 -16.28 -19.47 6.74
N THR A 125 -17.49 -19.34 7.29
CA THR A 125 -18.10 -18.09 7.78
C THR A 125 -17.51 -17.70 9.13
N HIS A 126 -16.32 -17.11 9.14
CA HIS A 126 -15.81 -16.48 10.35
C HIS A 126 -16.59 -15.19 10.67
N SER A 127 -16.71 -14.86 11.96
CA SER A 127 -17.34 -13.60 12.38
C SER A 127 -16.55 -12.41 11.83
N LEU A 128 -17.20 -11.60 10.96
CA LEU A 128 -16.65 -10.39 10.34
C LEU A 128 -16.03 -9.42 11.35
N LEU A 129 -16.63 -9.32 12.54
CA LEU A 129 -16.14 -8.46 13.63
C LEU A 129 -14.76 -8.91 14.12
N SER A 130 -14.58 -10.22 14.30
CA SER A 130 -13.31 -10.78 14.77
C SER A 130 -12.20 -10.63 13.72
N ALA A 131 -12.54 -10.74 12.43
CA ALA A 131 -11.59 -10.50 11.34
C ALA A 131 -11.21 -9.01 11.24
N ALA A 132 -12.17 -8.10 11.48
CA ALA A 132 -11.93 -6.67 11.48
C ALA A 132 -11.00 -6.23 12.63
N LEU A 133 -11.21 -6.74 13.85
CA LEU A 133 -10.33 -6.44 15.00
C LEU A 133 -8.91 -6.97 14.78
N ARG A 134 -8.78 -8.17 14.21
CA ARG A 134 -7.47 -8.75 13.85
C ARG A 134 -6.78 -7.93 12.78
N LEU A 135 -7.49 -7.54 11.73
CA LEU A 135 -6.93 -6.69 10.68
C LEU A 135 -6.48 -5.35 11.26
N PHE A 136 -7.29 -4.74 12.13
CA PHE A 136 -6.94 -3.49 12.81
C PHE A 136 -5.69 -3.62 13.70
N ALA A 137 -5.52 -4.74 14.40
CA ALA A 137 -4.29 -5.00 15.15
C ALA A 137 -3.09 -5.09 14.19
N THR A 138 -3.20 -5.87 13.11
CA THR A 138 -2.13 -6.08 12.14
C THR A 138 -1.75 -4.79 11.40
N THR A 139 -2.71 -3.94 11.06
CA THR A 139 -2.42 -2.63 10.45
C THR A 139 -1.61 -1.73 11.38
N ILE A 140 -1.86 -1.73 12.70
CA ILE A 140 -1.03 -0.98 13.66
C ILE A 140 0.44 -1.41 13.57
N PHE A 141 0.71 -2.72 13.55
CA PHE A 141 2.07 -3.25 13.40
C PHE A 141 2.68 -2.87 12.04
N VAL A 142 1.91 -2.98 10.96
CA VAL A 142 2.33 -2.58 9.61
C VAL A 142 2.73 -1.10 9.59
N TYR A 143 1.89 -0.22 10.12
CA TYR A 143 2.17 1.22 10.18
C TYR A 143 3.39 1.52 11.05
N ALA A 144 3.54 0.87 12.20
CA ALA A 144 4.70 1.05 13.06
C ALA A 144 6.01 0.68 12.34
N ILE A 145 6.01 -0.43 11.60
CA ILE A 145 7.18 -0.87 10.82
C ILE A 145 7.46 0.10 9.68
N LEU A 146 6.46 0.45 8.86
CA LEU A 146 6.65 1.40 7.77
C LEU A 146 7.16 2.77 8.27
N LEU A 147 6.65 3.23 9.42
CA LEU A 147 7.08 4.48 10.04
C LEU A 147 8.51 4.41 10.57
N ALA A 148 8.94 3.27 11.12
CA ALA A 148 10.31 3.05 11.56
C ALA A 148 11.30 2.97 10.38
N PHE A 149 10.89 2.38 9.25
CA PHE A 149 11.77 2.17 8.09
C PHE A 149 11.82 3.38 7.14
N SER A 150 10.75 4.17 6.99
CA SER A 150 10.71 5.31 6.06
C SER A 150 11.83 6.38 6.23
N PRO A 151 12.30 6.74 7.44
CA PRO A 151 13.38 7.72 7.57
C PRO A 151 14.77 7.15 7.24
N ILE A 152 14.96 5.83 7.31
CA ILE A 152 16.27 5.19 7.24
C ILE A 152 16.97 5.46 5.89
N PRO A 153 16.34 5.24 4.72
CA PRO A 153 16.98 5.52 3.45
C PRO A 153 17.33 7.00 3.25
N ARG A 154 16.46 7.90 3.71
CA ARG A 154 16.67 9.35 3.59
C ARG A 154 17.84 9.83 4.44
N PHE A 155 17.93 9.32 5.66
CA PHE A 155 19.02 9.64 6.59
C PHE A 155 20.35 9.12 6.05
N LEU A 156 20.41 7.85 5.63
CA LEU A 156 21.60 7.27 5.05
C LEU A 156 22.03 7.99 3.76
N ALA A 157 21.08 8.40 2.92
CA ALA A 157 21.35 9.13 1.68
C ALA A 157 21.91 10.54 1.94
N ALA A 158 21.55 11.16 3.07
CA ALA A 158 22.09 12.47 3.48
C ALA A 158 23.55 12.39 3.98
N LEU A 159 23.96 11.22 4.49
CA LEU A 159 25.34 10.94 4.93
C LEU A 159 26.28 10.58 3.77
N ALA A 160 25.73 10.27 2.59
CA ALA A 160 26.53 9.89 1.44
C ALA A 160 27.30 11.09 0.86
N SER A 161 28.62 10.95 0.77
CA SER A 161 29.51 12.00 0.27
C SER A 161 29.50 12.14 -1.26
N SER A 162 29.11 11.10 -2.00
CA SER A 162 29.07 11.10 -3.47
C SER A 162 27.65 11.04 -4.02
N ALA A 163 27.41 11.75 -5.13
CA ALA A 163 26.11 11.77 -5.80
C ALA A 163 25.67 10.37 -6.28
N ALA A 164 26.62 9.57 -6.78
CA ALA A 164 26.36 8.20 -7.19
C ALA A 164 25.97 7.31 -6.01
N ALA A 165 26.68 7.38 -4.88
CA ALA A 165 26.33 6.62 -3.68
C ALA A 165 24.95 7.04 -3.13
N ARG A 166 24.64 8.34 -3.14
CA ARG A 166 23.33 8.86 -2.75
C ARG A 166 22.21 8.30 -3.63
N LEU A 167 22.40 8.28 -4.95
CA LEU A 167 21.41 7.71 -5.88
C LEU A 167 21.22 6.20 -5.66
N LEU A 168 22.31 5.45 -5.50
CA LEU A 168 22.25 4.02 -5.20
C LEU A 168 21.53 3.73 -3.89
N LEU A 169 21.77 4.53 -2.84
CA LEU A 169 21.11 4.37 -1.55
C LEU A 169 19.62 4.67 -1.60
N LEU A 170 19.23 5.72 -2.35
CA LEU A 170 17.83 6.04 -2.58
C LEU A 170 17.13 4.95 -3.38
N ALA A 171 17.79 4.39 -4.41
CA ALA A 171 17.27 3.29 -5.20
C ALA A 171 17.15 1.98 -4.38
N ALA A 172 18.15 1.66 -3.55
CA ALA A 172 18.09 0.52 -2.65
C ALA A 172 17.01 0.70 -1.58
N GLY A 173 16.88 1.91 -1.05
CA GLY A 173 15.84 2.29 -0.10
C GLY A 173 14.44 2.15 -0.66
N SER A 174 14.19 2.66 -1.87
CA SER A 174 12.89 2.51 -2.52
C SER A 174 12.58 1.06 -2.87
N ALA A 175 13.56 0.27 -3.31
CA ALA A 175 13.39 -1.17 -3.53
C ALA A 175 13.01 -1.91 -2.23
N LEU A 176 13.65 -1.56 -1.11
CA LEU A 176 13.32 -2.10 0.20
C LEU A 176 11.91 -1.68 0.66
N GLU A 177 11.53 -0.42 0.46
CA GLU A 177 10.18 0.07 0.77
C GLU A 177 9.11 -0.69 -0.02
N VAL A 178 9.33 -0.89 -1.32
CA VAL A 178 8.42 -1.67 -2.20
C VAL A 178 8.31 -3.12 -1.71
N TYR A 179 9.42 -3.75 -1.36
CA TYR A 179 9.41 -5.11 -0.82
C TYR A 179 8.65 -5.18 0.51
N LEU A 180 8.89 -4.25 1.43
CA LEU A 180 8.17 -4.18 2.70
C LEU A 180 6.67 -3.97 2.48
N MET A 181 6.27 -3.07 1.58
CA MET A 181 4.86 -2.87 1.24
C MET A 181 4.21 -4.14 0.70
N ALA A 182 4.92 -4.90 -0.13
CA ALA A 182 4.44 -6.16 -0.67
C ALA A 182 4.29 -7.24 0.41
N VAL A 183 5.28 -7.39 1.31
CA VAL A 183 5.20 -8.34 2.42
C VAL A 183 4.04 -7.98 3.35
N MET A 184 3.88 -6.71 3.66
CA MET A 184 2.80 -6.24 4.52
C MET A 184 1.42 -6.40 3.87
N SER A 185 1.29 -6.20 2.56
CA SER A 185 0.01 -6.42 1.86
C SER A 185 -0.39 -7.89 1.87
N VAL A 186 0.56 -8.83 1.74
CA VAL A 186 0.30 -10.27 1.99
C VAL A 186 -0.09 -10.51 3.45
N ALA A 187 0.62 -9.90 4.41
CA ALA A 187 0.32 -10.08 5.83
C ALA A 187 -1.09 -9.61 6.22
N LEU A 188 -1.60 -8.55 5.59
CA LEU A 188 -2.99 -8.10 5.77
C LEU A 188 -3.98 -9.16 5.26
N VAL A 189 -3.73 -9.76 4.09
CA VAL A 189 -4.55 -10.86 3.58
C VAL A 189 -4.49 -12.06 4.52
N VAL A 190 -3.30 -12.44 5.00
CA VAL A 190 -3.12 -13.53 5.98
C VAL A 190 -3.90 -13.24 7.26
N SER A 191 -3.90 -12.01 7.76
CA SER A 191 -4.62 -11.65 8.98
C SER A 191 -6.14 -11.75 8.86
N VAL A 192 -6.68 -11.51 7.66
CA VAL A 192 -8.11 -11.76 7.36
C VAL A 192 -8.36 -13.24 7.08
N ALA A 193 -7.37 -13.92 6.49
CA ALA A 193 -7.53 -15.28 6.01
C ALA A 193 -7.31 -16.36 7.09
N GLU A 194 -6.49 -16.07 8.10
CA GLU A 194 -6.08 -16.97 9.17
C GLU A 194 -6.42 -16.38 10.53
N GLU A 195 -6.41 -17.22 11.57
CA GLU A 195 -6.57 -16.78 12.97
C GLU A 195 -5.28 -16.20 13.56
N ARG A 196 -4.46 -15.55 12.72
CA ARG A 196 -3.18 -14.95 13.10
C ARG A 196 -3.27 -13.43 13.02
N PHE A 197 -2.63 -12.73 13.94
CA PHE A 197 -2.61 -11.27 14.00
C PHE A 197 -1.22 -10.74 14.32
N GLY A 198 -0.95 -9.50 13.91
CA GLY A 198 0.29 -8.80 14.24
C GLY A 198 1.55 -9.49 13.71
N TRP A 199 2.52 -9.76 14.59
CA TRP A 199 3.83 -10.29 14.21
C TRP A 199 3.77 -11.67 13.55
N ASP A 200 2.84 -12.53 13.96
CA ASP A 200 2.70 -13.87 13.39
C ASP A 200 2.17 -13.82 11.96
N ALA A 201 1.25 -12.89 11.67
CA ALA A 201 0.76 -12.66 10.31
C ALA A 201 1.88 -12.12 9.40
N ILE A 202 2.75 -11.25 9.94
CA ILE A 202 3.91 -10.71 9.20
C ILE A 202 4.92 -11.82 8.89
N ARG A 203 5.21 -12.69 9.87
CA ARG A 203 6.14 -13.82 9.67
C ARG A 203 5.63 -14.81 8.63
N VAL A 204 4.33 -15.11 8.64
CA VAL A 204 3.72 -15.95 7.62
C VAL A 204 3.76 -15.27 6.26
N GLY A 205 3.43 -13.97 6.20
CA GLY A 205 3.51 -13.18 4.97
C GLY A 205 4.93 -13.13 4.39
N SER A 206 5.95 -12.97 5.22
CA SER A 206 7.35 -12.98 4.77
C SER A 206 7.78 -14.37 4.29
N ALA A 207 7.40 -15.44 4.99
CA ALA A 207 7.69 -16.81 4.56
C ALA A 207 7.04 -17.15 3.20
N LEU A 208 5.80 -16.70 2.98
CA LEU A 208 5.10 -16.84 1.69
C LEU A 208 5.79 -16.06 0.57
N MET A 209 6.25 -14.84 0.87
CA MET A 209 6.99 -14.02 -0.09
C MET A 209 8.36 -14.61 -0.41
N GLU A 210 9.03 -15.23 0.57
CA GLU A 210 10.30 -15.93 0.37
C GLU A 210 10.17 -17.18 -0.50
N GLY A 211 9.04 -17.89 -0.44
CA GLY A 211 8.77 -19.06 -1.29
C GLY A 211 8.51 -18.71 -2.76
N SER A 212 8.14 -17.46 -3.06
CA SER A 212 7.72 -17.05 -4.41
C SER A 212 8.28 -15.67 -4.81
N ARG A 213 9.55 -15.41 -4.46
CA ARG A 213 10.23 -14.10 -4.59
C ARG A 213 10.00 -13.44 -5.94
N ALA A 214 10.22 -14.15 -7.06
CA ALA A 214 10.13 -13.50 -8.37
C ALA A 214 8.69 -13.11 -8.76
N CYS A 215 7.68 -13.88 -8.34
CA CYS A 215 6.28 -13.53 -8.57
C CYS A 215 5.89 -12.31 -7.71
N GLY A 216 6.31 -12.30 -6.44
CA GLY A 216 6.15 -11.16 -5.54
C GLY A 216 6.77 -9.87 -6.10
N TRP A 217 8.01 -9.94 -6.60
CA TRP A 217 8.68 -8.82 -7.26
C TRP A 217 7.97 -8.36 -8.54
N ALA A 218 7.51 -9.29 -9.38
CA ALA A 218 6.78 -8.95 -10.61
C ALA A 218 5.45 -8.25 -10.32
N LEU A 219 4.67 -8.75 -9.36
CA LEU A 219 3.41 -8.13 -8.94
C LEU A 219 3.64 -6.77 -8.28
N SER A 220 4.65 -6.66 -7.41
CA SER A 220 5.00 -5.40 -6.76
C SER A 220 5.45 -4.36 -7.79
N GLY A 221 6.27 -4.76 -8.76
CA GLY A 221 6.68 -3.92 -9.87
C GLY A 221 5.49 -3.42 -10.68
N LEU A 222 4.51 -4.29 -10.97
CA LEU A 222 3.28 -3.90 -11.67
C LEU A 222 2.48 -2.86 -10.88
N PHE A 223 2.32 -3.02 -9.56
CA PHE A 223 1.61 -2.04 -8.72
C PHE A 223 2.35 -0.71 -8.61
N VAL A 224 3.69 -0.74 -8.50
CA VAL A 224 4.52 0.48 -8.50
C VAL A 224 4.42 1.22 -9.83
N LEU A 225 4.47 0.50 -10.96
CA LEU A 225 4.29 1.11 -12.28
C LEU A 225 2.88 1.70 -12.44
N GLY A 226 1.84 0.96 -12.05
CA GLY A 226 0.46 1.44 -12.10
C GLY A 226 0.23 2.69 -11.26
N SER A 227 0.71 2.67 -10.01
CA SER A 227 0.61 3.82 -9.10
C SER A 227 1.45 5.01 -9.57
N SER A 228 2.64 4.79 -10.13
CA SER A 228 3.49 5.85 -10.70
C SER A 228 2.86 6.50 -11.92
N LEU A 229 2.25 5.72 -12.82
CA LEU A 229 1.52 6.26 -13.97
C LEU A 229 0.34 7.14 -13.54
N ILE A 230 -0.39 6.72 -12.50
CA ILE A 230 -1.48 7.51 -11.93
C ILE A 230 -0.93 8.76 -11.25
N GLY A 231 0.14 8.63 -10.46
CA GLY A 231 0.81 9.76 -9.80
C GLY A 231 1.27 10.82 -10.79
N SER A 232 1.91 10.41 -11.89
CA SER A 232 2.31 11.32 -12.96
C SER A 232 1.11 12.00 -13.62
N LYS A 233 -0.02 11.30 -13.80
CA LYS A 233 -1.25 11.93 -14.28
C LYS A 233 -1.79 12.95 -13.29
N VAL A 234 -1.80 12.64 -11.99
CA VAL A 234 -2.23 13.58 -10.93
C VAL A 234 -1.33 14.81 -10.91
N GLU A 235 -0.02 14.66 -11.03
CA GLU A 235 0.94 15.76 -11.09
C GLU A 235 0.67 16.67 -12.30
N ARG A 236 0.47 16.10 -13.49
CA ARG A 236 0.07 16.87 -14.69
C ARG A 236 -1.27 17.59 -14.52
N LEU A 237 -2.22 16.98 -13.80
CA LEU A 237 -3.50 17.62 -13.48
C LEU A 237 -3.35 18.81 -12.53
N MET A 238 -2.26 18.87 -11.76
CA MET A 238 -2.00 19.90 -10.78
C MET A 238 -1.17 21.06 -11.36
N GLU A 239 -0.35 20.80 -12.37
CA GLU A 239 0.39 21.83 -13.12
C GLU A 239 -0.49 22.56 -14.14
N ALA A 240 -1.56 21.93 -14.62
CA ALA A 240 -2.47 22.55 -15.58
C ALA A 240 -3.46 23.47 -14.85
N GLU A 241 -3.20 24.77 -14.94
CA GLU A 241 -4.00 25.85 -14.36
C GLU A 241 -5.37 25.94 -15.05
N ASP A 242 -6.39 25.35 -14.42
CA ASP A 242 -7.82 25.72 -14.47
C ASP A 242 -8.76 25.33 -15.65
N TRP A 243 -8.41 24.40 -16.54
CA TRP A 243 -9.36 23.96 -17.59
C TRP A 243 -9.36 22.47 -17.91
N ILE A 244 -8.56 21.65 -17.20
CA ILE A 244 -8.68 20.20 -17.37
C ILE A 244 -10.04 19.73 -16.85
N ARG A 245 -10.81 19.25 -17.82
CA ARG A 245 -12.19 18.74 -17.77
C ARG A 245 -12.40 17.92 -16.49
N VAL A 246 -13.49 18.19 -15.76
CA VAL A 246 -13.93 17.39 -14.60
C VAL A 246 -13.90 15.88 -14.91
N GLU A 247 -14.14 15.53 -16.18
CA GLU A 247 -14.01 14.18 -16.73
C GLU A 247 -12.63 13.55 -16.51
N ASP A 248 -11.52 14.27 -16.72
CA ASP A 248 -10.17 13.74 -16.54
C ASP A 248 -9.82 13.53 -15.06
N LYS A 249 -10.29 14.43 -14.18
CA LYS A 249 -10.17 14.26 -12.72
C LYS A 249 -10.96 13.03 -12.25
N ALA A 250 -12.21 12.90 -12.70
CA ALA A 250 -13.05 11.75 -12.38
C ALA A 250 -12.45 10.44 -12.91
N ASN A 251 -11.90 10.45 -14.11
CA ASN A 251 -11.24 9.30 -14.71
C ASN A 251 -10.06 8.83 -13.85
N VAL A 252 -9.18 9.74 -13.43
CA VAL A 252 -8.03 9.41 -12.57
C VAL A 252 -8.47 8.83 -11.21
N ILE A 253 -9.52 9.40 -10.61
CA ILE A 253 -10.13 8.88 -9.38
C ILE A 253 -10.59 7.43 -9.57
N VAL A 254 -11.35 7.16 -10.64
CA VAL A 254 -11.88 5.82 -10.95
C VAL A 254 -10.74 4.82 -11.21
N TRP A 255 -9.73 5.19 -12.00
CA TRP A 255 -8.57 4.32 -12.26
C TRP A 255 -7.79 3.99 -10.99
N TYR A 256 -7.62 4.95 -10.09
CA TYR A 256 -6.95 4.73 -8.81
C TYR A 256 -7.77 3.80 -7.91
N GLY A 257 -9.08 4.05 -7.78
CA GLY A 257 -9.98 3.17 -7.02
C GLY A 257 -9.99 1.74 -7.57
N LEU A 258 -9.98 1.58 -8.90
CA LEU A 258 -9.89 0.28 -9.55
C LEU A 258 -8.55 -0.41 -9.28
N LEU A 259 -7.43 0.31 -9.38
CA LEU A 259 -6.10 -0.22 -9.10
C LEU A 259 -6.00 -0.72 -7.65
N VAL A 260 -6.51 0.04 -6.68
CA VAL A 260 -6.54 -0.33 -5.27
C VAL A 260 -7.38 -1.60 -5.07
N LEU A 261 -8.61 -1.64 -5.59
CA LEU A 261 -9.46 -2.84 -5.48
C LEU A 261 -8.79 -4.07 -6.11
N TRP A 262 -8.23 -3.89 -7.31
CA TRP A 262 -7.58 -4.95 -8.04
C TRP A 262 -6.34 -5.49 -7.31
N SER A 263 -5.60 -4.60 -6.63
CA SER A 263 -4.46 -5.01 -5.80
C SER A 263 -4.88 -5.96 -4.67
N TYR A 264 -5.98 -5.68 -3.97
CA TYR A 264 -6.47 -6.57 -2.91
C TYR A 264 -6.88 -7.95 -3.44
N VAL A 265 -7.52 -7.99 -4.61
CA VAL A 265 -7.94 -9.25 -5.25
C VAL A 265 -6.71 -10.08 -5.65
N ILE A 266 -5.73 -9.46 -6.32
CA ILE A 266 -4.50 -10.14 -6.75
C ILE A 266 -3.74 -10.67 -5.54
N MET A 267 -3.55 -9.87 -4.49
CA MET A 267 -2.84 -10.32 -3.28
C MET A 267 -3.55 -11.49 -2.59
N THR A 268 -4.88 -11.52 -2.64
CA THR A 268 -5.67 -12.64 -2.10
C THR A 268 -5.49 -13.92 -2.90
N ILE A 269 -5.50 -13.84 -4.23
CA ILE A 269 -5.26 -14.99 -5.12
C ILE A 269 -3.83 -15.49 -4.97
N PHE A 270 -2.86 -14.57 -4.93
CA PHE A 270 -1.45 -14.89 -4.69
C PHE A 270 -1.27 -15.65 -3.38
N TYR A 271 -1.89 -15.18 -2.31
CA TYR A 271 -1.90 -15.88 -1.02
C TYR A 271 -2.50 -17.29 -1.14
N CYS A 272 -3.67 -17.44 -1.77
CA CYS A 272 -4.31 -18.74 -1.93
C CYS A 272 -3.49 -19.72 -2.76
N ASP A 273 -2.84 -19.26 -3.83
CA ASP A 273 -1.97 -20.09 -4.67
C ASP A 273 -0.69 -20.50 -3.93
N CYS A 274 -0.07 -19.58 -3.17
CA CYS A 274 1.08 -19.90 -2.33
C CYS A 274 0.73 -20.91 -1.23
N ARG A 275 -0.45 -20.78 -0.60
CA ARG A 275 -0.93 -21.73 0.42
C ARG A 275 -1.23 -23.12 -0.16
N LYS A 276 -1.70 -23.22 -1.40
CA LYS A 276 -1.86 -24.50 -2.11
C LYS A 276 -0.52 -25.20 -2.37
N ARG A 277 0.53 -24.43 -2.65
CA ARG A 277 1.89 -24.97 -2.92
C ARG A 277 2.66 -25.30 -1.64
N HIS A 278 2.35 -24.62 -0.54
CA HIS A 278 2.95 -24.84 0.77
C HIS A 278 1.86 -24.99 1.85
N PRO A 279 1.23 -26.18 1.98
CA PRO A 279 0.41 -26.47 3.15
C PRO A 279 1.36 -26.52 4.35
N ILE A 280 1.40 -25.45 5.13
CA ILE A 280 2.13 -25.43 6.41
C ILE A 280 1.52 -26.53 7.26
N ARG A 281 2.29 -27.60 7.51
CA ARG A 281 1.99 -28.63 8.48
C ARG A 281 1.92 -27.93 9.83
N GLU A 282 0.71 -27.68 10.32
CA GLU A 282 0.51 -27.19 11.68
C GLU A 282 1.20 -28.20 12.60
N LEU A 283 2.19 -27.73 13.37
CA LEU A 283 2.78 -28.53 14.42
C LEU A 283 1.66 -28.73 15.44
N GLN A 284 1.05 -29.92 15.43
CA GLN A 284 0.08 -30.29 16.45
C GLN A 284 0.77 -30.18 17.82
N PRO A 285 0.14 -29.58 18.83
CA PRO A 285 0.68 -29.50 20.19
C PRO A 285 0.83 -30.88 20.88
N GLU A 286 0.47 -31.98 20.22
CA GLU A 286 0.61 -33.34 20.76
C GLU A 286 2.06 -33.83 20.82
N GLU A 287 2.97 -33.30 20.01
CA GLU A 287 4.41 -33.69 20.05
C GLU A 287 5.17 -33.08 21.24
N MET A 288 4.62 -32.06 21.92
CA MET A 288 5.23 -31.55 23.16
C MET A 288 4.90 -32.41 24.39
N GLN A 289 3.82 -33.21 24.36
CA GLN A 289 3.52 -34.11 25.47
C GLN A 289 4.32 -35.42 25.41
N LEU A 290 4.76 -35.86 24.24
CA LEU A 290 5.54 -37.09 24.09
C LEU A 290 7.05 -36.93 24.37
N SER A 291 7.55 -35.69 24.46
CA SER A 291 8.95 -35.41 24.83
C SER A 291 9.13 -35.04 26.32
N ALA A 292 8.02 -35.02 27.08
CA ALA A 292 8.01 -34.76 28.53
C ALA A 292 7.61 -36.00 29.36
N MET A 293 7.45 -37.16 28.71
CA MET A 293 7.43 -38.50 29.30
C MET A 293 8.70 -39.25 28.92
#